data_AF-A0A250JUR6-F1
#
_entry.id   AF-A0A250JUR6-F1
#
_cell.length_a   1.000
_cell.length_b   1.000
_cell.length_c   1.000
_cell.angle_alpha   90.00
_cell.angle_beta   90.00
_cell.angle_gamma   90.00
#
_symmetry.space_group_name_H-M   'P 1'
#
loop_
_entity.id
_entity.type
_entity.pdbx_description
1 polymer ?
#
loop_
_entity_poly.entity_id
_entity_poly.type
_entity_poly.pdbx_seq_one_letter_code
_entity_poly.pdbx_strand_id
1 'polypeptide(L)' 'MSQKKDHILRAWRDPEYFNNLSAEARASLPANPAAELELSDEVLESISGADSCERFGSYHCTPCPPYVCL' A
#
# COMPACT_ATOMS: atom_id res chain seq x y z
N MET A 1 20.47 -5.99 -15.91
CA MET A 1 20.25 -5.41 -14.56
C MET A 1 18.82 -5.63 -14.01
N SER A 2 18.06 -6.62 -14.50
CA SER A 2 16.65 -6.84 -14.11
C SER A 2 16.49 -7.68 -12.82
N GLN A 3 17.28 -8.75 -12.69
CA GLN A 3 17.17 -9.73 -11.59
C GLN A 3 17.26 -9.13 -10.17
N LYS A 4 18.03 -8.04 -10.00
CA LYS A 4 18.21 -7.38 -8.70
C LYS A 4 16.96 -6.63 -8.25
N LYS A 5 16.15 -6.11 -9.18
CA LYS A 5 14.92 -5.36 -8.88
C LYS A 5 13.78 -6.30 -8.49
N ASP A 6 13.63 -7.42 -9.20
CA ASP A 6 12.60 -8.41 -8.90
C ASP A 6 12.81 -9.07 -7.54
N HIS A 7 14.08 -9.29 -7.16
CA HIS A 7 14.46 -9.75 -5.81
C HIS A 7 14.00 -8.77 -4.72
N ILE A 8 14.22 -7.47 -4.89
CA ILE A 8 13.84 -6.43 -3.91
C ILE A 8 12.31 -6.36 -3.77
N LEU A 9 11.59 -6.38 -4.89
CA LEU A 9 10.13 -6.35 -4.88
C LEU A 9 9.55 -7.59 -4.20
N ARG A 10 10.14 -8.76 -4.46
CA ARG A 10 9.72 -10.02 -3.82
C ARG A 10 10.01 -10.03 -2.33
N ALA A 11 11.16 -9.52 -1.91
CA ALA A 11 11.52 -9.39 -0.49
C ALA A 11 10.54 -8.55 0.32
N TRP A 12 9.92 -7.52 -0.27
CA TRP A 12 8.93 -6.69 0.44
C TRP A 12 7.47 -7.14 0.23
N ARG A 13 7.20 -7.95 -0.79
CA ARG A 13 5.85 -8.47 -1.08
C ARG A 13 5.54 -9.77 -0.33
N ASP A 14 6.53 -10.63 -0.18
CA ASP A 14 6.38 -12.00 0.32
C ASP A 14 7.11 -12.14 1.67
N PRO A 15 6.36 -12.23 2.80
CA PRO A 15 6.95 -12.32 4.13
C PRO A 15 7.76 -13.62 4.35
N GLU A 16 7.36 -14.72 3.73
CA GLU A 16 8.08 -16.00 3.87
C GLU A 16 9.42 -15.93 3.15
N TYR A 17 9.43 -15.32 1.96
CA TYR A 17 10.67 -15.07 1.24
C TYR A 17 11.63 -14.16 2.03
N PHE A 18 11.12 -13.07 2.63
CA PHE A 18 11.91 -12.18 3.47
C PHE A 18 12.55 -12.89 4.68
N ASN A 19 11.76 -13.73 5.36
CA ASN A 19 12.21 -14.44 6.56
C ASN A 19 13.22 -15.54 6.25
N ASN A 20 13.21 -16.08 5.04
CA ASN A 20 14.17 -17.08 4.58
C ASN A 20 15.51 -16.50 4.10
N LEU A 21 15.64 -15.16 4.00
CA LEU A 21 16.91 -14.52 3.63
C LEU A 21 17.91 -14.53 4.80
N SER A 22 19.20 -14.63 4.48
CA SER A 22 20.26 -14.49 5.49
C SER A 22 20.30 -13.06 6.07
N ALA A 23 20.95 -12.88 7.21
CA ALA A 23 21.08 -11.58 7.85
C ALA A 23 21.78 -10.56 6.93
N GLU A 24 22.81 -10.99 6.21
CA GLU A 24 23.57 -10.16 5.27
C GLU A 24 22.73 -9.79 4.05
N ALA A 25 21.95 -10.74 3.53
CA ALA A 25 21.07 -10.51 2.39
C ALA A 25 19.93 -9.54 2.75
N ARG A 26 19.38 -9.65 3.96
CA ARG A 26 18.39 -8.71 4.51
C ARG A 26 18.97 -7.32 4.72
N ALA A 27 20.18 -7.22 5.26
CA ALA A 27 20.86 -5.93 5.48
C ALA A 27 21.22 -5.22 4.15
N SER A 28 21.38 -5.98 3.06
CA SER A 28 21.60 -5.42 1.73
C SER A 28 20.32 -4.94 1.02
N LEU A 29 19.13 -5.20 1.59
CA LEU A 29 17.88 -4.69 1.01
C LEU A 29 17.78 -3.18 1.25
N PRO A 30 17.29 -2.41 0.27
CA PRO A 30 16.96 -1.00 0.50
C PRO A 30 15.84 -0.88 1.54
N ALA A 31 15.72 0.30 2.14
CA ALA A 31 14.63 0.62 3.06
C ALA A 31 13.28 0.20 2.44
N ASN A 32 12.38 -0.33 3.29
CA ASN A 32 11.05 -0.73 2.85
C ASN A 32 10.37 0.47 2.17
N PRO A 33 9.88 0.34 0.93
CA PRO A 33 9.14 1.43 0.27
C PRO A 33 7.85 1.81 1.01
N ALA A 34 7.33 0.92 1.87
CA ALA A 34 6.24 1.18 2.81
C ALA A 34 6.77 1.34 4.26
N ALA A 35 8.05 1.66 4.44
CA ALA A 35 8.61 1.98 5.75
C ALA A 35 7.74 3.02 6.44
N GLU A 36 7.72 2.94 7.77
CA GLU A 36 6.98 3.82 8.66
C GLU A 36 7.42 5.28 8.41
N LEU A 37 6.70 5.95 7.51
CA LEU A 37 6.75 7.38 7.40
C LEU A 37 5.99 7.88 8.63
N GLU A 38 6.73 8.28 9.65
CA GLU A 38 6.15 8.91 10.83
C GLU A 38 5.53 10.23 10.39
N LEU A 39 4.22 10.19 10.19
CA LEU A 39 3.42 11.37 9.91
C LEU A 39 3.03 11.97 11.26
N SER A 40 3.30 13.27 11.45
CA SER A 40 2.81 13.95 12.65
C SER A 40 1.29 14.03 12.63
N ASP A 41 0.69 14.17 13.80
CA ASP A 41 -0.77 14.34 13.92
C ASP A 41 -1.26 15.53 13.09
N GLU A 42 -0.49 16.62 13.00
CA GLU A 42 -0.85 17.77 12.16
C GLU A 42 -0.88 17.42 10.66
N VAL A 43 0.03 16.56 10.20
CA VAL A 43 0.05 16.10 8.80
C VAL A 43 -1.12 15.17 8.53
N LEU A 44 -1.45 14.27 9.46
CA LEU A 44 -2.61 13.39 9.35
C LEU A 44 -3.93 14.17 9.32
N GLU A 45 -4.06 15.19 10.16
CA GLU A 45 -5.22 16.09 10.16
C GLU A 45 -5.37 16.89 8.86
N SER A 46 -4.25 17.20 8.18
CA SER A 46 -4.24 17.90 6.89
C SER A 46 -4.67 17.01 5.72
N ILE A 47 -4.61 15.68 5.86
CA ILE A 47 -4.99 14.72 4.82
C ILE A 47 -6.50 14.49 4.90
N SER A 48 -7.27 15.18 4.06
CA SER A 48 -8.69 14.91 3.89
C SER A 48 -8.92 13.77 2.89
N GLY A 49 -9.40 12.62 3.36
CA GLY A 49 -9.83 11.51 2.50
C GLY A 49 -11.29 11.64 2.06
N ALA A 50 -11.54 12.30 0.94
CA ALA A 50 -12.73 12.12 0.09
C ALA A 50 -12.56 12.99 -1.16
N ASP A 51 -12.72 12.39 -2.35
CA ASP A 51 -13.09 13.17 -3.52
C ASP A 51 -14.47 13.77 -3.23
N SER A 52 -14.63 15.08 -3.45
CA SER A 52 -15.96 15.67 -3.46
C SER A 52 -16.81 14.83 -4.41
N CYS A 53 -17.96 14.35 -3.95
CA CYS A 53 -18.97 13.71 -4.81
C CYS A 53 -19.51 14.74 -5.84
N GLU A 54 -18.67 15.27 -6.73
CA GLU A 54 -19.07 15.86 -7.99
C GLU A 54 -19.41 14.69 -8.93
N ARG A 55 -20.54 14.05 -8.63
CA ARG A 55 -21.36 13.24 -9.54
C ARG A 55 -20.63 12.30 -10.51
N PHE A 56 -19.69 11.50 -10.02
CA PHE A 56 -19.34 10.23 -10.69
C PHE A 56 -19.57 9.04 -9.74
N GLY A 57 -20.70 9.05 -9.04
CA GLY A 57 -21.19 7.84 -8.37
C GLY A 57 -21.63 6.84 -9.44
N SER A 58 -21.07 5.63 -9.43
CA SER A 58 -21.71 4.52 -10.14
C SER A 58 -23.12 4.32 -9.59
N TYR A 59 -24.10 3.94 -10.42
CA TYR A 59 -25.48 3.64 -9.99
C TYR A 59 -25.60 2.48 -8.96
N HIS A 60 -24.45 1.92 -8.59
CA HIS A 60 -24.31 0.79 -7.69
C HIS A 60 -23.69 1.28 -6.39
N CYS A 61 -24.45 1.11 -5.32
CA CYS A 61 -24.01 1.38 -3.97
C CYS A 61 -23.15 0.16 -3.50
N THR A 62 -21.86 0.33 -3.18
CA THR A 62 -20.92 -0.74 -2.73
C THR A 62 -21.22 -1.23 -1.30
N PRO A 63 -20.77 -2.41 -0.81
CA PRO A 63 -20.77 -3.76 -1.37
C PRO A 63 -21.85 -4.66 -0.70
N CYS A 64 -22.89 -4.09 -0.09
CA CYS A 64 -24.05 -4.88 0.35
C CYS A 64 -25.01 -5.14 -0.84
N PRO A 65 -25.57 -6.37 -0.97
CA PRO A 65 -26.31 -6.82 -2.16
C PRO A 65 -27.55 -5.97 -2.49
N PRO A 66 -28.02 -6.03 -3.75
CA PRO A 66 -28.12 -4.90 -4.66
C PRO A 66 -29.22 -3.91 -4.26
N TYR A 67 -28.83 -2.74 -3.76
CA TYR A 67 -29.73 -1.60 -3.62
C TYR A 67 -29.42 -0.61 -4.75
N VAL A 68 -30.38 -0.47 -5.66
CA VAL A 68 -30.40 0.67 -6.57
C VAL A 68 -30.91 1.87 -5.78
N CYS A 69 -30.12 2.94 -5.78
CA CYS A 69 -30.44 4.18 -5.09
C CYS A 69 -31.45 4.93 -6.01
N LEU A 70 -32.77 4.75 -5.77
CA LEU A 70 -33.90 5.37 -6.48
C LEU A 70 -34.04 6.87 -6.17
#